data_AF-A0A8X8WRU2-F1
#
_entry.id   AF-A0A8X8WRU2-F1
#
_cell.length_a   1.000
_cell.length_b   1.000
_cell.length_c   1.000
_cell.angle_alpha   90.00
_cell.angle_beta   90.00
_cell.angle_gamma   90.00
#
_symmetry.space_group_name_H-M   'P 1'
#
loop_
_entity.id
_entity.type
_entity.pdbx_description
1 polymer ?
#
loop_
_entity_poly.entity_id
_entity_poly.type
_entity_poly.pdbx_seq_one_letter_code
_entity_poly.pdbx_strand_id
1 'polypeptide(L)'
;MAAYGVTSVHCEKQVRSWRLLRSMAELLLPTCNCIITQENEPQTKQFRHKRSSSSSASGPTTVSGTLYGHRRGKVTLCIQANPISTSPILLLDLAIPTNVLAKEMKGGSIRFAFESGASAGPLLSMPAWTMYCNGRKLGFAVKRKPSRADVELLEKMQNIVDGAGLADDDVTYLRGKFERYHGSSNSDSFHLVDPDAARNGQELSFYFLRSC
;
A
#
# COMPACT_ATOMS: atom_id res chain seq x y z
N MET A 1 21.88 -6.14 41.87
CA MET A 1 20.91 -7.03 41.21
C MET A 1 19.97 -6.14 40.41
N ALA A 2 20.26 -5.91 39.13
CA ALA A 2 19.53 -4.93 38.31
C ALA A 2 18.25 -5.57 37.76
N ALA A 3 17.11 -4.95 38.05
CA ALA A 3 15.81 -5.35 37.52
C ALA A 3 15.74 -4.92 36.05
N TYR A 4 15.64 -5.90 35.15
CA TYR A 4 15.38 -5.67 33.74
C TYR A 4 13.96 -5.14 33.58
N GLY A 5 13.86 -3.89 33.11
CA GLY A 5 12.59 -3.29 32.70
C GLY A 5 12.07 -4.00 31.47
N VAL A 6 11.02 -4.81 31.65
CA VAL A 6 10.24 -5.39 30.56
C VAL A 6 9.47 -4.25 29.91
N THR A 7 9.88 -3.82 28.71
CA THR A 7 9.05 -2.98 27.85
C THR A 7 7.89 -3.83 27.35
N SER A 8 6.77 -3.77 28.06
CA SER A 8 5.53 -4.40 27.63
C SER A 8 5.01 -3.66 26.39
N VAL A 9 5.10 -4.30 25.23
CA VAL A 9 4.41 -3.83 24.02
C VAL A 9 2.92 -4.14 24.22
N HIS A 10 2.16 -3.10 24.55
CA HIS A 10 0.71 -3.20 24.67
C HIS A 10 0.12 -3.34 23.27
N CYS A 11 -0.04 -4.58 22.82
CA CYS A 11 -0.74 -4.90 21.58
C CYS A 11 -2.25 -4.76 21.84
N GLU A 12 -2.70 -3.52 22.04
CA GLU A 12 -4.10 -3.24 22.21
C GLU A 12 -4.79 -3.30 20.84
N LYS A 13 -5.53 -4.39 20.65
CA LYS A 13 -6.60 -4.59 19.67
C LYS A 13 -6.10 -4.70 18.22
N GLN A 14 -6.17 -5.94 17.75
CA GLN A 14 -6.38 -6.35 16.36
C GLN A 14 -7.66 -5.68 15.81
N VAL A 15 -7.60 -4.37 15.55
CA VAL A 15 -8.70 -3.63 14.95
C VAL A 15 -8.60 -3.86 13.44
N ARG A 16 -9.71 -4.31 12.85
CA ARG A 16 -9.86 -4.68 11.43
C ARG A 16 -9.30 -3.60 10.51
N SER A 17 -8.57 -4.03 9.48
CA SER A 17 -7.60 -3.28 8.67
C SER A 17 -8.03 -1.93 8.09
N TRP A 18 -9.32 -1.61 8.11
CA TRP A 18 -9.90 -0.42 7.49
C TRP A 18 -10.34 0.68 8.45
N ARG A 19 -10.64 0.36 9.72
CA ARG A 19 -10.70 1.42 10.77
C ARG A 19 -9.34 2.08 10.96
N LEU A 20 -8.27 1.37 10.59
CA LEU A 20 -6.90 1.81 10.77
C LEU A 20 -6.45 2.83 9.75
N LEU A 21 -7.02 2.91 8.55
CA LEU A 21 -6.72 4.00 7.61
C LEU A 21 -7.22 5.36 8.13
N ARG A 22 -8.42 5.39 8.71
CA ARG A 22 -8.93 6.57 9.41
C ARG A 22 -8.07 6.89 10.64
N SER A 23 -7.71 5.88 11.43
CA SER A 23 -6.80 6.03 12.57
C SER A 23 -5.41 6.55 12.17
N MET A 24 -4.81 6.05 11.08
CA MET A 24 -3.55 6.54 10.52
C MET A 24 -3.69 7.99 10.04
N ALA A 25 -4.77 8.32 9.35
CA ALA A 25 -5.03 9.69 8.92
C ALA A 25 -5.26 10.66 10.10
N GLU A 26 -5.80 10.17 11.21
CA GLU A 26 -5.95 10.91 12.47
C GLU A 26 -4.63 11.05 13.24
N LEU A 27 -3.78 10.01 13.24
CA LEU A 27 -2.44 10.03 13.86
C LEU A 27 -1.45 10.94 13.11
N LEU A 28 -1.51 10.94 11.78
CA LEU A 28 -0.52 11.64 10.94
C LEU A 28 -0.79 13.13 10.80
N LEU A 29 -2.05 13.56 10.92
CA LEU A 29 -2.45 14.95 10.73
C LEU A 29 -2.64 15.64 12.09
N PRO A 30 -1.92 16.75 12.38
CA PRO A 30 -2.26 17.60 13.51
C PRO A 30 -3.72 18.03 13.35
N THR A 31 -4.52 17.90 14.41
CA THR A 31 -5.92 18.34 14.44
C THR A 31 -6.01 19.85 14.32
N CYS A 32 -5.84 20.36 13.10
CA CYS A 32 -6.19 21.73 12.75
C CYS A 32 -7.59 21.71 12.16
N ASN A 33 -8.48 22.47 12.79
CA ASN A 33 -9.87 22.67 12.44
C ASN A 33 -9.97 23.47 11.14
N CYS A 34 -9.65 22.85 10.00
CA CYS A 34 -9.76 23.51 8.70
C CYS A 34 -11.11 23.19 8.08
N ILE A 35 -11.95 24.22 7.98
CA ILE A 35 -13.26 24.25 7.32
C ILE A 35 -13.11 23.63 5.92
N ILE A 36 -13.82 22.52 5.69
CA ILE A 36 -13.97 21.91 4.37
C ILE A 36 -15.05 22.72 3.65
N THR A 37 -14.66 23.54 2.67
CA THR A 37 -15.58 24.03 1.64
C THR A 37 -15.99 22.84 0.79
N GLN A 38 -17.29 22.51 0.80
CA GLN A 38 -17.89 21.60 -0.16
C GLN A 38 -17.83 22.25 -1.55
N GLU A 39 -16.98 21.74 -2.43
CA GLU A 39 -17.10 21.99 -3.86
C GLU A 39 -17.45 20.68 -4.58
N ASN A 40 -18.71 20.66 -5.02
CA ASN A 40 -19.39 19.87 -6.03
C ASN A 40 -18.65 18.69 -6.69
N GLU A 41 -19.18 17.50 -6.40
CA GLU A 41 -19.07 16.25 -7.15
C GLU A 41 -19.27 16.41 -8.67
N PRO A 42 -18.38 15.87 -9.52
CA PRO A 42 -18.76 15.34 -10.82
C PRO A 42 -19.08 13.85 -10.70
N GLN A 43 -20.32 13.49 -11.06
CA GLN A 43 -20.87 12.13 -11.12
C GLN A 43 -19.90 11.14 -11.79
N THR A 44 -19.34 10.22 -10.99
CA THR A 44 -18.57 9.08 -11.49
C THR A 44 -19.52 8.01 -12.01
N LYS A 45 -19.53 7.82 -13.34
CA LYS A 45 -20.18 6.67 -13.97
C LYS A 45 -19.55 5.39 -13.40
N GLN A 46 -20.36 4.54 -12.78
CA GLN A 46 -19.96 3.20 -12.35
C GLN A 46 -19.48 2.41 -13.57
N PHE A 47 -18.17 2.24 -13.73
CA PHE A 47 -17.60 1.31 -14.69
C PHE A 47 -17.86 -0.11 -14.17
N ARG A 48 -18.97 -0.72 -14.61
CA ARG A 48 -19.15 -2.17 -14.54
C ARG A 48 -18.03 -2.82 -15.36
N HIS A 49 -17.02 -3.36 -14.68
CA HIS A 49 -16.02 -4.21 -15.30
C HIS A 49 -16.72 -5.45 -15.89
N LYS A 50 -16.93 -5.46 -17.21
CA LYS A 50 -17.27 -6.67 -17.96
C LYS A 50 -16.01 -7.55 -17.92
N ARG A 51 -16.13 -8.74 -17.32
CA ARG A 51 -15.10 -9.80 -17.40
C ARG A 51 -14.99 -10.23 -18.86
N SER A 52 -14.01 -9.71 -19.59
CA SER A 52 -13.61 -10.26 -20.88
C SER A 52 -12.80 -11.52 -20.63
N SER A 53 -13.42 -12.68 -20.87
CA SER A 53 -12.77 -13.98 -20.81
C SER A 53 -11.94 -14.21 -22.08
N SER A 54 -10.61 -14.17 -21.97
CA SER A 54 -9.73 -14.84 -22.93
C SER A 54 -8.38 -15.22 -22.31
N SER A 55 -8.03 -16.50 -22.54
CA SER A 55 -6.77 -17.23 -22.33
C SER A 55 -6.23 -17.43 -20.91
N SER A 56 -6.41 -18.67 -20.42
CA SER A 56 -5.57 -19.40 -19.43
C SER A 56 -4.98 -18.59 -18.25
N ALA A 57 -5.76 -17.74 -17.62
CA ALA A 57 -5.35 -17.13 -16.35
C ALA A 57 -5.59 -18.14 -15.23
N SER A 58 -4.50 -18.64 -14.62
CA SER A 58 -4.56 -19.08 -13.23
C SER A 58 -5.29 -18.00 -12.43
N GLY A 59 -6.19 -18.38 -11.52
CA GLY A 59 -6.89 -17.41 -10.67
C GLY A 59 -5.95 -16.44 -9.95
N PRO A 60 -6.48 -15.35 -9.38
CA PRO A 60 -5.64 -14.37 -8.67
C PRO A 60 -4.80 -15.06 -7.59
N THR A 61 -3.55 -14.63 -7.46
CA THR A 61 -2.68 -15.10 -6.38
C THR A 61 -2.77 -14.15 -5.21
N THR A 62 -2.80 -14.66 -3.98
CA THR A 62 -2.78 -13.81 -2.78
C THR A 62 -1.35 -13.50 -2.38
N VAL A 63 -1.05 -12.22 -2.14
CA VAL A 63 0.25 -11.74 -1.64
C VAL A 63 0.04 -10.85 -0.42
N SER A 64 1.10 -10.57 0.35
CA SER A 64 1.06 -9.58 1.43
C SER A 64 1.69 -8.28 0.96
N GLY A 65 1.00 -7.16 1.17
CA GLY A 65 1.51 -5.83 0.87
C GLY A 65 1.67 -5.03 2.16
N THR A 66 2.75 -4.26 2.26
CA THR A 66 2.98 -3.32 3.38
C THR A 66 3.39 -1.96 2.82
N LEU A 67 2.63 -0.92 3.14
CA LEU A 67 3.04 0.47 3.01
C LEU A 67 3.61 0.91 4.35
N TYR A 68 4.76 1.55 4.36
CA TYR A 68 5.32 2.10 5.60
C TYR A 68 6.15 3.34 5.33
N GLY A 69 6.33 4.17 6.34
CA GLY A 69 7.13 5.38 6.25
C GLY A 69 7.10 6.19 7.52
N HIS A 70 8.15 6.99 7.72
CA HIS A 70 8.21 7.97 8.79
C HIS A 70 7.16 9.06 8.58
N ARG A 71 6.70 9.69 9.66
CA ARG A 71 5.63 10.70 9.61
C ARG A 71 5.92 11.86 8.65
N ARG A 72 7.19 12.30 8.61
CA ARG A 72 7.69 13.35 7.70
C ARG A 72 8.50 12.81 6.52
N GLY A 73 8.48 11.49 6.33
CA GLY A 73 9.20 10.80 5.28
C GLY A 73 8.36 10.51 4.04
N LYS A 74 8.98 9.82 3.10
CA LYS A 74 8.32 9.20 1.95
C LYS A 74 7.83 7.81 2.33
N VAL A 75 6.85 7.33 1.57
CA VAL A 75 6.28 5.98 1.73
C VAL A 75 7.13 4.97 0.96
N THR A 76 7.36 3.81 1.56
CA THR A 76 7.89 2.62 0.91
C THR A 76 6.77 1.59 0.76
N LEU A 77 6.63 1.01 -0.43
CA LEU A 77 5.75 -0.13 -0.72
C LEU A 77 6.57 -1.41 -0.77
N CYS A 78 6.18 -2.39 0.04
CA CYS A 78 6.73 -3.74 0.05
C CYS A 78 5.65 -4.75 -0.36
N ILE A 79 5.99 -5.69 -1.24
CA ILE A 79 5.14 -6.83 -1.60
C ILE A 79 5.90 -8.13 -1.34
N GLN A 80 5.29 -9.03 -0.59
CA GLN A 80 5.84 -10.34 -0.21
C GLN A 80 4.91 -11.44 -0.74
N ALA A 81 5.48 -12.43 -1.43
CA ALA A 81 4.72 -13.62 -1.83
C ALA A 81 4.34 -14.49 -0.63
N ASN A 82 5.22 -14.56 0.37
CA ASN A 82 4.98 -15.21 1.66
C ASN A 82 5.04 -14.15 2.77
N PRO A 83 3.98 -13.99 3.60
CA PRO A 83 3.94 -12.97 4.66
C PRO A 83 5.12 -13.02 5.64
N ILE A 84 5.72 -14.20 5.84
CA ILE A 84 6.79 -14.42 6.81
C ILE A 84 8.18 -14.14 6.20
N SER A 85 8.28 -14.08 4.86
CA SER A 85 9.57 -13.89 4.17
C SER A 85 10.13 -12.49 4.36
N THR A 86 11.38 -12.36 4.81
CA THR A 86 12.10 -11.08 4.84
C THR A 86 12.66 -10.66 3.47
N SER A 87 12.54 -11.53 2.46
CA SER A 87 12.89 -11.24 1.07
C SER A 87 11.61 -10.94 0.27
N PRO A 88 11.29 -9.66 0.01
CA PRO A 88 10.11 -9.28 -0.77
C PRO A 88 10.33 -9.46 -2.27
N ILE A 89 9.25 -9.70 -3.01
CA ILE A 89 9.28 -9.74 -4.48
C ILE A 89 9.42 -8.32 -5.07
N LEU A 90 9.01 -7.31 -4.31
CA LEU A 90 9.07 -5.91 -4.72
C LEU A 90 9.24 -5.00 -3.49
N LEU A 91 10.15 -4.05 -3.59
CA LEU A 91 10.33 -2.97 -2.62
C LEU A 91 10.56 -1.66 -3.38
N LEU A 92 9.68 -0.68 -3.15
CA LEU A 92 9.65 0.59 -3.88
C LEU A 92 9.63 1.78 -2.94
N ASP A 93 10.56 2.71 -3.15
CA ASP A 93 10.44 4.05 -2.56
C ASP A 93 9.54 4.89 -3.45
N LEU A 94 8.43 5.35 -2.87
CA LEU A 94 7.43 6.16 -3.57
C LEU A 94 7.78 7.64 -3.45
N ALA A 95 7.42 8.44 -4.46
CA ALA A 95 7.59 9.89 -4.38
C ALA A 95 6.60 10.59 -3.42
N ILE A 96 5.59 9.88 -2.92
CA ILE A 96 4.51 10.43 -2.09
C ILE A 96 4.94 10.51 -0.61
N PRO A 97 4.84 11.68 0.03
CA PRO A 97 5.03 11.81 1.48
C PRO A 97 3.94 11.07 2.26
N THR A 98 4.30 10.51 3.42
CA THR A 98 3.39 9.74 4.29
C THR A 98 2.15 10.54 4.69
N ASN A 99 2.32 11.81 5.04
CA ASN A 99 1.22 12.71 5.41
C ASN A 99 0.28 13.05 4.24
N VAL A 100 0.78 13.08 3.00
CA VAL A 100 -0.03 13.31 1.80
C VAL A 100 -0.85 12.06 1.50
N LEU A 101 -0.22 10.87 1.55
CA LEU A 101 -0.93 9.61 1.40
C LEU A 101 -2.06 9.47 2.43
N ALA A 102 -1.78 9.81 3.69
CA ALA A 102 -2.79 9.77 4.74
C ALA A 102 -3.99 10.71 4.49
N LYS A 103 -3.77 11.85 3.83
CA LYS A 103 -4.87 12.73 3.39
C LYS A 103 -5.69 12.09 2.28
N GLU A 104 -5.03 11.53 1.27
CA GLU A 104 -5.71 10.81 0.18
C GLU A 104 -6.54 9.63 0.70
N MET A 105 -6.06 8.95 1.75
CA MET A 105 -6.77 7.83 2.40
C MET A 105 -8.13 8.24 2.98
N LYS A 106 -8.33 9.52 3.32
CA LYS A 106 -9.63 10.03 3.78
C LYS A 106 -10.69 10.05 2.67
N GLY A 107 -10.26 10.13 1.40
CA GLY A 107 -11.14 10.12 0.23
C GLY A 107 -11.77 8.76 -0.08
N GLY A 108 -11.38 7.70 0.66
CA GLY A 108 -11.97 6.37 0.55
C GLY A 108 -11.34 5.48 -0.51
N SER A 109 -10.95 5.99 -1.68
CA SER A 109 -10.28 5.20 -2.72
C SER A 109 -8.91 5.77 -3.07
N ILE A 110 -7.91 4.89 -3.15
CA ILE A 110 -6.56 5.20 -3.59
C ILE A 110 -6.13 4.23 -4.68
N ARG A 111 -5.73 4.79 -5.81
CA ARG A 111 -5.28 4.04 -6.98
C ARG A 111 -3.91 4.55 -7.39
N PHE A 112 -2.90 3.72 -7.16
CA PHE A 112 -1.56 3.97 -7.64
C PHE A 112 -1.34 3.35 -9.01
N ALA A 113 -0.79 4.11 -9.95
CA ALA A 113 -0.32 3.56 -11.23
C ALA A 113 1.19 3.79 -11.36
N PHE A 114 1.89 2.74 -11.82
CA PHE A 114 3.33 2.71 -12.02
C PHE A 114 3.60 2.39 -13.49
N GLU A 115 3.98 3.40 -14.26
CA GLU A 115 4.22 3.29 -15.69
C GLU A 115 5.72 3.23 -16.00
N SER A 116 6.11 2.29 -16.84
CA SER A 116 7.47 2.15 -17.36
C SER A 116 7.46 2.16 -18.89
N GLY A 117 8.55 2.62 -19.50
CA GLY A 117 8.73 2.52 -20.95
C GLY A 117 8.97 1.08 -21.41
N ALA A 118 8.97 0.89 -22.73
CA ALA A 118 9.26 -0.40 -23.35
C ALA A 118 10.62 -0.94 -22.88
N SER A 119 10.63 -2.17 -22.37
CA SER A 119 11.84 -2.83 -21.87
C SER A 119 11.71 -4.35 -21.93
N ALA A 120 12.85 -5.02 -22.02
CA ALA A 120 12.93 -6.47 -21.92
C ALA A 120 12.86 -6.93 -20.46
N GLY A 121 12.24 -8.09 -20.23
CA GLY A 121 12.21 -8.78 -18.93
C GLY A 121 10.92 -8.59 -18.12
N PRO A 122 10.86 -9.15 -16.89
CA PRO A 122 9.65 -9.11 -16.06
C PRO A 122 9.28 -7.69 -15.63
N LEU A 123 7.99 -7.37 -15.62
CA LEU A 123 7.48 -6.04 -15.30
C LEU A 123 7.95 -5.53 -13.93
N LEU A 124 7.87 -6.36 -12.88
CA LEU A 124 8.28 -6.00 -11.53
C LEU A 124 9.80 -5.96 -11.33
N SER A 125 10.59 -6.33 -12.35
CA SER A 125 12.06 -6.24 -12.33
C SER A 125 12.58 -4.89 -12.78
N MET A 126 11.71 -3.98 -13.22
CA MET A 126 12.13 -2.64 -13.63
C MET A 126 12.78 -1.86 -12.47
N PRO A 127 13.76 -1.00 -12.76
CA PRO A 127 14.45 -0.22 -11.73
C PRO A 127 13.62 0.97 -11.23
N ALA A 128 12.75 1.52 -12.07
CA ALA A 128 11.90 2.66 -11.72
C ALA A 128 10.67 2.75 -12.61
N TRP A 129 9.65 3.46 -12.11
CA TRP A 129 8.40 3.77 -12.80
C TRP A 129 8.03 5.22 -12.58
N THR A 130 7.36 5.82 -13.56
CA THR A 130 6.57 7.04 -13.32
C THR A 130 5.37 6.67 -12.46
N MET A 131 5.21 7.37 -11.35
CA MET A 131 4.17 7.10 -10.37
C MET A 131 3.04 8.12 -10.45
N TYR A 132 1.81 7.61 -10.43
CA TYR A 132 0.58 8.38 -10.33
C TYR A 132 -0.21 7.92 -9.12
N CYS A 133 -0.95 8.84 -8.50
CA CYS A 133 -1.96 8.54 -7.48
C CYS A 133 -3.25 9.22 -7.88
N ASN A 134 -4.34 8.46 -8.00
CA ASN A 134 -5.66 8.96 -8.42
C ASN A 134 -5.59 9.80 -9.71
N GLY A 135 -4.79 9.35 -10.68
CA GLY A 135 -4.58 10.02 -11.97
C GLY A 135 -3.59 11.19 -11.96
N ARG A 136 -3.11 11.63 -10.79
CA ARG A 136 -2.14 12.73 -10.68
C ARG A 136 -0.71 12.20 -10.69
N LYS A 137 0.13 12.72 -11.58
CA LYS A 137 1.56 12.38 -11.63
C LYS A 137 2.28 12.94 -10.39
N LEU A 138 2.94 12.07 -9.63
CA LEU A 138 3.59 12.43 -8.36
C LEU A 138 5.12 12.38 -8.42
N GLY A 139 5.71 11.68 -9.39
CA GLY A 139 7.16 11.56 -9.55
C GLY A 139 7.56 10.15 -9.96
N PHE A 140 8.64 9.63 -9.39
CA PHE A 140 9.13 8.28 -9.67
C PHE A 140 8.98 7.36 -8.45
N ALA A 141 8.63 6.11 -8.69
CA ALA A 141 8.80 5.03 -7.75
C ALA A 141 10.05 4.24 -8.11
N VAL A 142 10.97 4.04 -7.16
CA VAL A 142 12.29 3.45 -7.44
C VAL A 142 12.43 2.12 -6.71
N LYS A 143 12.79 1.08 -7.47
CA LYS A 143 13.09 -0.24 -6.91
C LYS A 143 14.42 -0.22 -6.19
N ARG A 144 14.46 -0.81 -5.00
CA ARG A 144 15.69 -0.99 -4.24
C ARG A 144 15.74 -2.34 -3.54
N LYS A 145 16.92 -2.69 -3.03
CA LYS A 145 17.10 -3.83 -2.13
C LYS A 145 16.67 -3.44 -0.71
N PRO A 146 16.15 -4.41 0.09
CA PRO A 146 15.90 -4.19 1.50
C PRO A 146 17.20 -3.80 2.24
N SER A 147 17.12 -2.77 3.06
CA SER A 147 18.13 -2.40 4.05
C SER A 147 17.93 -3.21 5.34
N ARG A 148 18.88 -3.09 6.27
CA ARG A 148 18.76 -3.72 7.60
C ARG A 148 17.48 -3.29 8.33
N ALA A 149 17.14 -1.99 8.29
CA ALA A 149 15.94 -1.48 8.92
C ALA A 149 14.66 -2.05 8.29
N ASP A 150 14.66 -2.29 6.97
CA ASP A 150 13.51 -2.92 6.30
C ASP A 150 13.37 -4.38 6.75
N VAL A 151 14.47 -5.13 6.88
CA VAL A 151 14.44 -6.51 7.35
C VAL A 151 13.90 -6.57 8.78
N GLU A 152 14.42 -5.75 9.68
CA GLU A 152 13.98 -5.67 11.09
C GLU A 152 12.49 -5.29 11.19
N LEU A 153 12.01 -4.36 10.36
CA LEU A 153 10.59 -4.01 10.28
C LEU A 153 9.75 -5.20 9.77
N LEU A 154 10.17 -5.86 8.69
CA LEU A 154 9.44 -6.97 8.11
C LEU A 154 9.37 -8.18 9.06
N GLU A 155 10.41 -8.42 9.86
CA GLU A 155 10.42 -9.43 10.93
C GLU A 155 9.35 -9.15 11.99
N LYS A 156 9.23 -7.89 12.45
CA LYS A 156 8.17 -7.47 13.38
C LYS A 156 6.76 -7.68 12.80
N MET A 157 6.63 -7.59 11.48
CA MET A 157 5.37 -7.70 10.76
C MET A 157 4.94 -9.14 10.40
N GLN A 158 5.78 -10.16 10.63
CA GLN A 158 5.52 -11.55 10.17
C GLN A 158 4.20 -12.12 10.70
N ASN A 159 3.81 -11.76 11.93
CA ASN A 159 2.58 -12.24 12.57
C ASN A 159 1.37 -11.33 12.33
N ILE A 160 1.55 -10.23 11.61
CA ILE A 160 0.48 -9.29 11.28
C ILE A 160 -0.08 -9.70 9.91
N VAL A 161 -1.33 -10.18 9.92
CA VAL A 161 -2.03 -10.58 8.70
C VAL A 161 -2.54 -9.34 7.97
N ASP A 162 -3.35 -8.55 8.66
CA ASP A 162 -3.86 -7.27 8.19
C ASP A 162 -3.87 -6.29 9.38
N GLY A 163 -3.39 -5.07 9.19
CA GLY A 163 -3.24 -4.12 10.29
C GLY A 163 -2.54 -2.82 9.88
N ALA A 164 -2.63 -1.79 10.70
CA ALA A 164 -1.97 -0.52 10.51
C ALA A 164 -1.73 0.11 11.88
N GLY A 165 -0.68 0.90 11.99
CA GLY A 165 -0.27 1.46 13.26
C GLY A 165 1.12 2.05 13.21
N LEU A 166 1.73 2.16 14.37
CA LEU A 166 3.11 2.61 14.54
C LEU A 166 3.99 1.39 14.81
N ALA A 167 5.08 1.28 14.08
CA ALA A 167 6.22 0.45 14.37
C ALA A 167 7.36 1.36 14.85
N ASP A 168 8.02 0.98 15.94
CA ASP A 168 9.03 1.82 16.58
C ASP A 168 8.49 3.24 16.90
N ASP A 169 9.36 4.23 17.13
CA ASP A 169 8.91 5.54 17.65
C ASP A 169 8.27 6.47 16.60
N ASP A 170 8.46 6.24 15.28
CA ASP A 170 7.92 7.15 14.23
C ASP A 170 7.57 6.48 12.88
N VAL A 171 7.71 5.15 12.74
CA VAL A 171 7.39 4.48 11.46
C VAL A 171 5.94 4.06 11.45
N THR A 172 5.11 4.73 10.65
CA THR A 172 3.74 4.26 10.44
C THR A 172 3.71 3.17 9.37
N TYR A 173 2.81 2.20 9.53
CA TYR A 173 2.63 1.12 8.56
C TYR A 173 1.15 0.83 8.30
N LEU A 174 0.88 0.27 7.13
CA LEU A 174 -0.35 -0.40 6.73
C LEU A 174 0.04 -1.70 6.04
N ARG A 175 -0.50 -2.81 6.52
CA ARG A 175 -0.25 -4.16 6.03
C ARG A 175 -1.57 -4.85 5.73
N GLY A 176 -1.61 -5.62 4.66
CA GLY A 176 -2.73 -6.52 4.40
C GLY A 176 -2.53 -7.43 3.20
N LYS A 177 -3.54 -8.25 2.94
CA LYS A 177 -3.57 -9.20 1.82
C LYS A 177 -4.04 -8.54 0.54
N PHE A 178 -3.32 -8.78 -0.56
CA PHE A 178 -3.68 -8.31 -1.88
C PHE A 178 -3.96 -9.48 -2.81
N GLU A 179 -5.02 -9.37 -3.59
CA GLU A 179 -5.18 -10.19 -4.79
C GLU A 179 -4.33 -9.60 -5.92
N ARG A 180 -3.37 -10.39 -6.39
CA ARG A 180 -2.55 -10.09 -7.55
C ARG A 180 -3.16 -10.73 -8.79
N TYR A 181 -3.46 -9.89 -9.77
CA TYR A 181 -3.91 -10.29 -11.09
C TYR A 181 -2.78 -10.05 -12.10
N HIS A 182 -2.44 -11.12 -12.82
CA HIS A 182 -1.53 -11.06 -13.95
C HIS A 182 -2.34 -10.83 -15.22
N GLY A 183 -2.28 -9.60 -15.75
CA GLY A 183 -2.99 -9.26 -16.99
C GLY A 183 -2.24 -9.76 -18.21
N SER A 184 -0.98 -9.33 -18.34
CA SER A 184 -0.07 -9.75 -19.42
C SER A 184 1.39 -9.56 -18.98
N SER A 185 2.34 -9.82 -19.88
CA SER A 185 3.76 -9.47 -19.63
C SER A 185 3.99 -7.98 -19.35
N ASN A 186 3.03 -7.13 -19.71
CA ASN A 186 3.10 -5.67 -19.59
C ASN A 186 2.15 -5.10 -18.52
N SER A 187 1.39 -5.94 -17.81
CA SER A 187 0.41 -5.46 -16.82
C SER A 187 0.22 -6.43 -15.66
N ASP A 188 0.42 -5.91 -14.44
CA ASP A 188 0.06 -6.55 -13.17
C ASP A 188 -0.81 -5.58 -12.35
N SER A 189 -1.81 -6.09 -11.64
CA SER A 189 -2.55 -5.30 -10.64
C SER A 189 -2.64 -6.01 -9.30
N PHE A 190 -2.70 -5.21 -8.23
CA PHE A 190 -2.80 -5.65 -6.85
C PHE A 190 -3.95 -4.91 -6.19
N HIS A 191 -4.93 -5.64 -5.67
CA HIS A 191 -6.10 -5.08 -5.02
C HIS A 191 -6.15 -5.53 -3.57
N LEU A 192 -6.20 -4.58 -2.63
CA LEU A 192 -6.29 -4.90 -1.21
C LEU A 192 -7.60 -5.65 -0.95
N VAL A 193 -7.51 -6.80 -0.31
CA VAL A 193 -8.65 -7.62 0.08
C VAL A 193 -9.23 -7.04 1.36
N ASP A 194 -10.39 -6.38 1.25
CA ASP A 194 -11.16 -5.98 2.42
C ASP A 194 -12.20 -7.08 2.77
N PRO A 195 -12.08 -7.78 3.92
CA PRO A 195 -13.13 -8.69 4.37
C PRO A 195 -14.47 -7.98 4.65
N ASP A 196 -14.45 -6.67 4.90
CA ASP A 196 -15.60 -5.80 5.16
C ASP A 196 -15.91 -4.87 3.96
N ALA A 197 -15.41 -5.18 2.74
CA ALA A 197 -15.51 -4.31 1.54
C ALA A 197 -16.92 -3.74 1.30
N ALA A 198 -17.95 -4.55 1.57
CA ALA A 198 -19.35 -4.21 1.37
C ALA A 198 -19.86 -3.07 2.28
N ARG A 199 -19.17 -2.77 3.39
CA ARG A 199 -19.59 -1.75 4.38
C ARG A 199 -18.82 -0.45 4.29
N ASN A 200 -17.58 -0.50 3.82
CA ASN A 200 -16.65 0.61 3.97
C ASN A 200 -16.45 1.40 2.66
N GLY A 201 -16.66 0.76 1.51
CA GLY A 201 -16.48 1.38 0.19
C GLY A 201 -15.04 1.86 -0.08
N GLN A 202 -14.09 1.49 0.79
CA GLN A 202 -12.70 1.91 0.68
C GLN A 202 -11.92 0.94 -0.22
N GLU A 203 -11.02 1.47 -1.03
CA GLU A 203 -10.28 0.69 -2.02
C GLU A 203 -8.82 1.16 -2.06
N LEU A 204 -7.89 0.21 -2.02
CA LEU A 204 -6.48 0.46 -2.26
C LEU A 204 -6.00 -0.49 -3.36
N SER A 205 -5.51 0.09 -4.46
CA SER A 205 -5.03 -0.67 -5.60
C SER A 205 -3.71 -0.14 -6.15
N PHE A 206 -2.87 -1.05 -6.61
CA PHE A 206 -1.61 -0.76 -7.31
C PHE A 206 -1.66 -1.37 -8.71
N TYR A 207 -1.36 -0.58 -9.73
CA TYR A 207 -1.31 -1.00 -11.12
C TYR A 207 0.09 -0.79 -11.65
N PHE A 208 0.68 -1.83 -12.23
CA PHE A 208 1.96 -1.76 -12.93
C PHE A 208 1.70 -1.92 -14.41
N LEU A 209 2.23 -0.99 -15.21
CA LEU A 209 2.01 -0.92 -16.64
C LEU A 209 3.35 -0.69 -17.35
N ARG A 210 3.56 -1.41 -18.44
CA ARG A 210 4.64 -1.14 -19.40
C ARG A 210 4.02 -0.65 -20.70
N SER A 211 4.48 0.52 -21.15
CA SER A 211 4.15 1.02 -22.48
C SER A 211 4.68 0.04 -23.53
N CYS A 212 3.79 -0.39 -24.42
CA CYS A 212 4.13 -1.23 -25.57
C CYS A 212 4.93 -0.43 -26.61
#